data_AF-A0A2N8P5T8-F1
#
_entry.id   AF-A0A2N8P5T8-F1
#
_cell.length_a   1.000
_cell.length_b   1.000
_cell.length_c   1.000
_cell.angle_alpha   90.00
_cell.angle_beta   90.00
_cell.angle_gamma   90.00
#
_symmetry.space_group_name_H-M   'P 1'
#
loop_
_entity.id
_entity.type
_entity.pdbx_description
1 polymer ?
#
loop_
_entity_poly.entity_id
_entity_poly.type
_entity_poly.pdbx_seq_one_letter_code
_entity_poly.pdbx_strand_id
1 'polypeptide(L)'
;MQRARILRLTGLAGTAVLALAVPLAAATAGPADSLLPPGAPDAPDAPRAPATTVTDPLTGLALPLLPGAGRAAAAAPAPRATHCGPELTSQEGITAQTCVLTEGGRTWARTFFRNSTGDPLRAALTLLRPDGRSVQVECAVPADGTPGECETPGGPMVGGVRLPYGAVAEFTDAAGERLLLRSSGNWTPGGGNSGR
;
A
#
# COMPACT_ATOMS: atom_id res chain seq x y z
N MET A 1 -9.50 -58.85 30.87
CA MET A 1 -8.23 -58.72 31.61
C MET A 1 -7.84 -57.26 31.63
N GLN A 2 -8.37 -56.55 32.63
CA GLN A 2 -8.15 -55.14 32.92
C GLN A 2 -6.83 -55.02 33.70
N ARG A 3 -5.85 -54.30 33.17
CA ARG A 3 -4.68 -53.87 33.95
C ARG A 3 -4.40 -52.39 33.68
N ALA A 4 -4.78 -51.61 34.68
CA ALA A 4 -4.50 -50.21 34.84
C ALA A 4 -3.00 -49.91 34.77
N ARG A 5 -2.64 -48.82 34.08
CA ARG A 5 -1.46 -48.02 34.41
C ARG A 5 -1.89 -46.57 34.60
N ILE A 6 -2.21 -46.30 35.85
CA ILE A 6 -2.35 -44.99 36.48
C ILE A 6 -0.97 -44.32 36.47
N LEU A 7 -0.81 -43.25 35.71
CA LEU A 7 0.27 -42.26 35.82
C LEU A 7 -0.23 -40.94 35.21
N ARG A 8 -0.21 -39.76 35.83
CA ARG A 8 -0.07 -39.31 37.22
C ARG A 8 -0.79 -37.95 37.26
N LEU A 9 -1.62 -37.73 38.28
CA LEU A 9 -2.09 -36.41 38.68
C LEU A 9 -0.94 -35.67 39.38
N THR A 10 -0.48 -34.57 38.81
CA THR A 10 0.28 -33.46 39.46
C THR A 10 0.23 -32.29 38.47
N GLY A 11 -0.18 -31.06 38.75
CA GLY A 11 -0.55 -30.38 39.98
C GLY A 11 -1.00 -28.95 39.62
N LEU A 12 -1.65 -28.31 40.57
CA LEU A 12 -2.41 -27.07 40.53
C LEU A 12 -1.64 -25.78 40.18
N ALA A 13 -2.42 -24.84 39.62
CA ALA A 13 -2.55 -23.41 39.96
C ALA A 13 -1.35 -22.44 39.85
N GLY A 14 -1.61 -21.32 39.16
CA GLY A 14 -0.79 -20.13 39.21
C GLY A 14 -1.38 -18.96 38.41
N THR A 15 -2.56 -18.47 38.78
CA THR A 15 -3.07 -17.17 38.30
C THR A 15 -2.37 -16.04 39.07
N ALA A 16 -1.47 -15.31 38.42
CA ALA A 16 -0.94 -14.05 38.94
C ALA A 16 -1.69 -12.88 38.30
N VAL A 17 -2.66 -12.33 39.04
CA VAL A 17 -3.20 -10.99 38.82
C VAL A 17 -2.30 -10.02 39.56
N LEU A 18 -1.66 -9.08 38.86
CA LEU A 18 -1.24 -7.84 39.49
C LEU A 18 -1.52 -6.66 38.57
N ALA A 19 -2.37 -5.78 39.08
CA ALA A 19 -2.84 -4.55 38.49
C ALA A 19 -1.94 -3.37 38.89
N LEU A 20 -2.13 -2.26 38.15
CA LEU A 20 -1.72 -0.87 38.44
C LEU A 20 -0.23 -0.57 38.10
N ALA A 21 0.12 0.53 37.42
CA ALA A 21 -0.55 1.81 37.29
C ALA A 21 -0.30 2.44 35.89
N VAL A 22 -1.34 3.10 35.38
CA VAL A 22 -1.30 3.99 34.22
C VAL A 22 -0.77 5.36 34.67
N PRO A 23 0.26 5.93 34.03
CA PRO A 23 0.47 7.37 34.03
C PRO A 23 -0.33 7.98 32.88
N LEU A 24 -1.45 8.61 33.21
CA LEU A 24 -2.14 9.57 32.35
C LEU A 24 -1.24 10.80 32.21
N ALA A 25 -0.48 10.89 31.12
CA ALA A 25 0.13 12.15 30.71
C ALA A 25 -0.88 12.91 29.83
N ALA A 26 -1.74 13.67 30.50
CA ALA A 26 -2.45 14.77 29.87
C ALA A 26 -1.44 15.88 29.58
N ALA A 27 -1.24 16.21 28.30
CA ALA A 27 -0.62 17.47 27.90
C ALA A 27 -1.63 18.23 27.04
N THR A 28 -1.92 19.42 27.54
CA THR A 28 -2.98 20.34 27.15
C THR A 28 -2.69 21.07 25.85
N ALA A 29 -3.80 21.51 25.24
CA ALA A 29 -3.96 22.28 24.01
C ALA A 29 -2.99 23.46 23.78
N GLY A 30 -2.84 23.78 22.49
CA GLY A 30 -2.57 25.14 22.01
C GLY A 30 -2.78 25.24 20.50
N PRO A 31 -3.85 25.88 20.00
CA PRO A 31 -3.91 26.30 18.60
C PRO A 31 -3.19 27.65 18.48
N ALA A 32 -2.21 27.74 17.60
CA ALA A 32 -1.65 29.02 17.18
C ALA A 32 -2.17 29.34 15.78
N ASP A 33 -3.37 29.89 15.75
CA ASP A 33 -3.89 30.67 14.63
C ASP A 33 -3.05 31.96 14.57
N SER A 34 -2.18 32.08 13.57
CA SER A 34 -1.41 33.31 13.36
C SER A 34 -2.06 34.10 12.23
N LEU A 35 -2.87 35.05 12.69
CA LEU A 35 -3.50 36.11 11.92
C LEU A 35 -2.47 36.99 11.20
N LEU A 36 -2.89 37.45 10.01
CA LEU A 36 -2.35 38.53 9.18
C LEU A 36 -1.58 39.63 9.94
N PRO A 37 -0.50 40.19 9.36
CA PRO A 37 -0.11 41.57 9.60
C PRO A 37 -0.90 42.55 8.70
N PRO A 38 -1.40 43.68 9.26
CA PRO A 38 -1.93 44.80 8.49
C PRO A 38 -0.81 45.75 8.06
N GLY A 39 -0.95 46.40 6.90
CA GLY A 39 -0.01 47.42 6.47
C GLY A 39 -0.31 48.02 5.09
N ALA A 40 -1.28 48.93 5.04
CA ALA A 40 -1.34 50.08 4.12
C ALA A 40 -1.22 51.35 5.00
N PRO A 41 -0.77 52.54 4.52
CA PRO A 41 -1.24 53.25 3.31
C PRO A 41 -0.07 53.93 2.54
N ASP A 42 -0.15 54.69 1.43
CA ASP A 42 -1.11 55.67 0.90
C ASP A 42 -1.02 55.76 -0.64
N ALA A 43 -2.15 56.12 -1.28
CA ALA A 43 -2.29 56.57 -2.68
C ALA A 43 -1.98 58.08 -2.81
N PRO A 44 -1.89 58.73 -4.00
CA PRO A 44 -3.01 58.98 -4.94
C PRO A 44 -2.55 58.97 -6.43
N ASP A 45 -3.27 59.19 -7.53
CA ASP A 45 -4.64 59.62 -7.84
C ASP A 45 -5.00 59.17 -9.30
N ALA A 46 -6.29 59.28 -9.64
CA ALA A 46 -7.10 58.85 -10.80
C ALA A 46 -6.66 59.37 -12.23
N PRO A 47 -7.36 59.12 -13.39
CA PRO A 47 -8.80 58.80 -13.56
C PRO A 47 -9.29 57.86 -14.71
N ARG A 48 -10.34 57.09 -14.37
CA ARG A 48 -11.69 56.90 -14.97
C ARG A 48 -11.95 56.78 -16.51
N ALA A 49 -12.41 55.56 -16.89
CA ALA A 49 -13.57 55.16 -17.77
C ALA A 49 -13.57 55.56 -19.28
N PRO A 50 -14.37 54.90 -20.19
CA PRO A 50 -15.58 54.11 -19.94
C PRO A 50 -15.75 52.77 -20.69
N ALA A 51 -16.84 52.09 -20.30
CA ALA A 51 -17.40 50.88 -20.88
C ALA A 51 -17.99 51.10 -22.28
N THR A 52 -17.98 50.04 -23.10
CA THR A 52 -18.93 49.85 -24.20
C THR A 52 -19.36 48.38 -24.27
N THR A 53 -20.66 48.20 -24.09
CA THR A 53 -21.47 47.01 -24.37
C THR A 53 -21.84 46.97 -25.86
N VAL A 54 -21.72 45.81 -26.51
CA VAL A 54 -22.52 45.19 -27.62
C VAL A 54 -21.58 44.22 -28.37
N THR A 55 -21.91 43.00 -28.80
CA THR A 55 -23.16 42.34 -29.19
C THR A 55 -22.86 40.83 -29.34
N ASP A 56 -23.79 39.97 -28.92
CA ASP A 56 -23.93 38.56 -29.36
C ASP A 56 -24.41 38.54 -30.84
N PRO A 57 -24.12 37.51 -31.65
CA PRO A 57 -25.15 36.48 -31.80
C PRO A 57 -24.64 35.04 -32.02
N LEU A 58 -25.21 34.11 -31.26
CA LEU A 58 -25.52 32.72 -31.65
C LEU A 58 -25.99 32.65 -33.12
N THR A 59 -25.31 31.88 -33.98
CA THR A 59 -25.93 31.00 -35.01
C THR A 59 -24.84 30.12 -35.64
N GLY A 60 -24.93 28.81 -35.45
CA GLY A 60 -24.04 27.86 -36.12
C GLY A 60 -24.34 26.39 -35.83
N LEU A 61 -25.61 26.01 -35.67
CA LEU A 61 -26.01 24.60 -35.72
C LEU A 61 -26.20 24.21 -37.19
N ALA A 62 -25.31 23.36 -37.71
CA ALA A 62 -25.60 22.49 -38.84
C ALA A 62 -24.71 21.24 -38.79
N LEU A 63 -25.21 20.16 -38.18
CA LEU A 63 -24.72 18.80 -38.43
C LEU A 63 -25.18 18.33 -39.82
N PRO A 64 -24.40 17.46 -40.47
CA PRO A 64 -24.97 16.17 -40.81
C PRO A 64 -24.08 14.99 -40.38
N LEU A 65 -24.78 13.93 -39.99
CA LEU A 65 -24.29 12.60 -39.66
C LEU A 65 -23.47 11.99 -40.81
N LEU A 66 -22.22 11.60 -40.52
CA LEU A 66 -21.45 10.63 -41.31
C LEU A 66 -21.22 9.38 -40.46
N PRO A 67 -21.80 8.21 -40.80
CA PRO A 67 -21.45 6.95 -40.17
C PRO A 67 -20.21 6.40 -40.88
N GLY A 68 -19.03 6.47 -40.25
CA GLY A 68 -17.86 5.87 -40.91
C GLY A 68 -16.46 6.16 -40.39
N ALA A 69 -16.30 6.98 -39.34
CA ALA A 69 -15.00 7.10 -38.70
C ALA A 69 -15.06 6.36 -37.36
N GLY A 70 -14.60 5.11 -37.36
CA GLY A 70 -14.32 4.37 -36.14
C GLY A 70 -13.34 5.17 -35.30
N ARG A 71 -13.86 6.00 -34.39
CA ARG A 71 -13.10 6.55 -33.28
C ARG A 71 -12.62 5.34 -32.51
N ALA A 72 -11.36 4.97 -32.72
CA ALA A 72 -10.60 4.24 -31.73
C ALA A 72 -10.73 5.07 -30.45
N ALA A 73 -11.65 4.69 -29.57
CA ALA A 73 -11.73 5.24 -28.25
C ALA A 73 -10.35 4.99 -27.67
N ALA A 74 -9.56 6.06 -27.51
CA ALA A 74 -8.32 6.00 -26.80
C ALA A 74 -8.67 5.43 -25.42
N ALA A 75 -8.29 4.18 -25.20
CA ALA A 75 -8.58 3.50 -23.94
C ALA A 75 -7.97 4.36 -22.84
N ALA A 76 -8.81 4.88 -21.94
CA ALA A 76 -8.34 5.64 -20.80
C ALA A 76 -7.28 4.81 -20.06
N PRO A 77 -6.17 5.42 -19.61
CA PRO A 77 -5.13 4.68 -18.90
C PRO A 77 -5.73 3.98 -17.68
N ALA A 78 -5.43 2.69 -17.53
CA ALA A 78 -5.93 1.91 -16.41
C ALA A 78 -5.47 2.56 -15.08
N PRO A 79 -6.38 2.70 -14.09
CA PRO A 79 -6.05 3.32 -12.82
C PRO A 79 -4.98 2.50 -12.09
N ARG A 80 -4.10 3.19 -11.35
CA ARG A 80 -3.14 2.54 -10.45
C ARG A 80 -3.91 1.83 -9.34
N ALA A 81 -3.59 0.56 -9.09
CA ALA A 81 -4.19 -0.22 -8.01
C ALA A 81 -3.11 -0.93 -7.20
N THR A 82 -3.33 -1.00 -5.88
CA THR A 82 -2.44 -1.66 -4.91
C THR A 82 -3.27 -2.63 -4.08
N HIS A 83 -2.85 -3.89 -4.04
CA HIS A 83 -3.50 -4.96 -3.29
C HIS A 83 -2.51 -5.60 -2.33
N CYS A 84 -2.58 -5.20 -1.06
CA CYS A 84 -1.67 -5.66 -0.02
C CYS A 84 -2.29 -6.78 0.82
N GLY A 85 -1.45 -7.70 1.27
CA GLY A 85 -1.81 -8.59 2.36
C GLY A 85 -1.70 -7.90 3.73
N PRO A 86 -1.93 -8.66 4.82
CA PRO A 86 -1.70 -8.16 6.17
C PRO A 86 -0.22 -7.81 6.39
N GLU A 87 0.02 -6.86 7.27
CA GLU A 87 1.35 -6.66 7.85
C GLU A 87 1.62 -7.80 8.84
N LEU A 88 2.80 -8.40 8.74
CA LEU A 88 3.24 -9.50 9.60
C LEU A 88 4.56 -9.12 10.26
N THR A 89 4.77 -9.60 11.48
CA THR A 89 6.01 -9.40 12.25
C THR A 89 6.49 -10.75 12.79
N SER A 90 7.77 -11.03 12.59
CA SER A 90 8.45 -12.20 13.15
C SER A 90 8.80 -12.01 14.63
N GLN A 91 9.14 -13.10 15.32
CA GLN A 91 9.61 -13.01 16.71
C GLN A 91 10.96 -12.28 16.82
N GLU A 92 11.77 -12.38 15.76
CA GLU A 92 13.10 -11.80 15.67
C GLU A 92 13.07 -10.29 15.39
N GLY A 93 11.93 -9.74 14.94
CA GLY A 93 11.75 -8.29 14.78
C GLY A 93 11.85 -7.76 13.34
N ILE A 94 11.79 -8.63 12.33
CA ILE A 94 11.45 -8.21 10.95
C ILE A 94 9.93 -8.08 10.80
N THR A 95 9.48 -6.92 10.33
CA THR A 95 8.08 -6.63 9.96
C THR A 95 8.01 -6.44 8.45
N ALA A 96 6.98 -7.00 7.79
CA ALA A 96 6.78 -6.82 6.35
C ALA A 96 5.32 -6.89 5.90
N GLN A 97 5.00 -6.08 4.89
CA GLN A 97 3.74 -6.11 4.14
C GLN A 97 4.03 -6.24 2.65
N THR A 98 3.41 -7.23 2.01
CA THR A 98 3.64 -7.53 0.59
C THR A 98 2.39 -7.22 -0.24
N CYS A 99 2.60 -6.56 -1.37
CA CYS A 99 1.54 -6.05 -2.24
C CYS A 99 1.76 -6.45 -3.69
N VAL A 100 0.66 -6.65 -4.41
CA VAL A 100 0.61 -6.66 -5.88
C VAL A 100 0.18 -5.28 -6.36
N LEU A 101 0.91 -4.71 -7.30
CA LEU A 101 0.65 -3.38 -7.87
C LEU A 101 0.36 -3.50 -9.35
N THR A 102 -0.58 -2.68 -9.83
CA THR A 102 -0.86 -2.51 -11.26
C THR A 102 -0.91 -1.05 -11.64
N GLU A 103 -0.32 -0.71 -12.77
CA GLU A 103 -0.31 0.66 -13.32
C GLU A 103 0.00 0.60 -14.82
N GLY A 104 -0.78 1.29 -15.65
CA GLY A 104 -0.49 1.41 -17.09
C GLY A 104 -0.37 0.06 -17.82
N GLY A 105 -1.16 -0.94 -17.43
CA GLY A 105 -1.11 -2.29 -18.03
C GLY A 105 0.10 -3.13 -17.60
N ARG A 106 0.88 -2.66 -16.62
CA ARG A 106 1.95 -3.43 -16.00
C ARG A 106 1.55 -3.96 -14.64
N THR A 107 2.19 -5.05 -14.23
CA THR A 107 2.02 -5.67 -12.91
C THR A 107 3.38 -5.96 -12.30
N TRP A 108 3.53 -5.69 -11.01
CA TRP A 108 4.72 -6.02 -10.22
C TRP A 108 4.35 -6.28 -8.76
N ALA A 109 5.29 -6.87 -8.01
CA ALA A 109 5.19 -7.00 -6.57
C ALA A 109 6.09 -5.95 -5.88
N ARG A 110 5.64 -5.47 -4.72
CA ARG A 110 6.45 -4.69 -3.78
C ARG A 110 6.30 -5.29 -2.39
N THR A 111 7.38 -5.37 -1.64
CA THR A 111 7.33 -5.63 -0.19
C THR A 111 7.91 -4.44 0.55
N PHE A 112 7.18 -3.95 1.54
CA PHE A 112 7.64 -2.96 2.49
C PHE A 112 8.11 -3.66 3.75
N PHE A 113 9.22 -3.24 4.33
CA PHE A 113 9.79 -3.89 5.50
C PHE A 113 10.39 -2.92 6.51
N ARG A 114 10.53 -3.38 7.75
CA ARG A 114 11.36 -2.77 8.79
C ARG A 114 12.13 -3.85 9.52
N ASN A 115 13.46 -3.77 9.52
CA ASN A 115 14.33 -4.76 10.14
C ASN A 115 14.89 -4.25 11.47
N SER A 116 14.31 -4.75 12.56
CA SER A 116 14.73 -4.47 13.93
C SER A 116 15.53 -5.61 14.56
N THR A 117 15.94 -6.61 13.77
CA THR A 117 16.58 -7.84 14.26
C THR A 117 18.01 -7.61 14.79
N GLY A 118 18.65 -6.51 14.38
CA GLY A 118 20.05 -6.21 14.69
C GLY A 118 21.05 -6.75 13.66
N ASP A 119 20.65 -7.69 12.80
CA ASP A 119 21.50 -8.28 11.76
C ASP A 119 20.91 -8.07 10.35
N PRO A 120 21.76 -7.87 9.32
CA PRO A 120 21.27 -7.76 7.96
C PRO A 120 20.59 -9.06 7.52
N LEU A 121 19.47 -8.94 6.82
CA LEU A 121 18.71 -10.07 6.29
C LEU A 121 18.78 -10.10 4.76
N ARG A 122 18.30 -11.20 4.18
CA ARG A 122 18.02 -11.31 2.75
C ARG A 122 16.53 -11.44 2.53
N ALA A 123 16.01 -10.80 1.49
CA ALA A 123 14.63 -10.94 1.07
C ALA A 123 14.53 -11.44 -0.37
N ALA A 124 13.81 -12.54 -0.57
CA ALA A 124 13.39 -13.02 -1.87
C ALA A 124 11.94 -12.57 -2.13
N LEU A 125 11.72 -11.65 -3.06
CA LEU A 125 10.39 -11.21 -3.46
C LEU A 125 10.00 -11.84 -4.79
N THR A 126 8.89 -12.58 -4.79
CA THR A 126 8.37 -13.30 -5.95
C THR A 126 6.97 -12.82 -6.31
N LEU A 127 6.78 -12.36 -7.55
CA LEU A 127 5.48 -12.18 -8.18
C LEU A 127 5.06 -13.49 -8.85
N LEU A 128 3.89 -14.01 -8.47
CA LEU A 128 3.24 -15.18 -9.06
C LEU A 128 2.25 -14.70 -10.12
N ARG A 129 2.47 -15.09 -11.38
CA ARG A 129 1.62 -14.70 -12.51
C ARG A 129 0.56 -15.78 -12.80
N PRO A 130 -0.58 -15.39 -13.37
CA PRO A 130 -1.66 -16.32 -13.69
C PRO A 130 -1.32 -17.33 -14.80
N ASP A 131 -0.27 -17.11 -15.59
CA ASP A 131 0.22 -18.06 -16.60
C ASP A 131 1.14 -19.16 -16.04
N GLY A 132 1.24 -19.26 -14.70
CA GLY A 132 2.10 -20.23 -14.02
C GLY A 132 3.58 -19.85 -13.98
N ARG A 133 3.96 -18.69 -14.53
CA ARG A 133 5.34 -18.18 -14.42
C ARG A 133 5.49 -17.29 -13.18
N SER A 134 6.73 -17.11 -12.73
CA SER A 134 7.09 -16.16 -11.69
C SER A 134 8.06 -15.09 -12.19
N VAL A 135 8.22 -14.01 -11.42
CA VAL A 135 9.29 -13.02 -11.52
C VAL A 135 9.82 -12.83 -10.11
N GLN A 136 11.12 -12.99 -9.89
CA GLN A 136 11.76 -12.91 -8.57
C GLN A 136 12.86 -11.86 -8.56
N VAL A 137 13.05 -11.22 -7.41
CA VAL A 137 14.19 -10.36 -7.10
C VAL A 137 14.72 -10.71 -5.70
N GLU A 138 16.04 -10.63 -5.54
CA GLU A 138 16.70 -10.74 -4.25
C GLU A 138 17.12 -9.35 -3.78
N CYS A 139 16.86 -9.04 -2.51
CA CYS A 139 17.08 -7.73 -1.92
C CYS A 139 17.86 -7.86 -0.60
N ALA A 140 18.81 -6.95 -0.38
CA ALA A 140 19.45 -6.78 0.92
C ALA A 140 18.51 -6.01 1.87
N VAL A 141 18.47 -6.43 3.12
CA VAL A 141 17.59 -5.85 4.15
C VAL A 141 18.46 -5.34 5.30
N PRO A 142 18.83 -4.05 5.31
CA PRO A 142 19.70 -3.49 6.35
C PRO A 142 19.00 -3.49 7.71
N ALA A 143 19.77 -3.66 8.79
CA ALA A 143 19.27 -3.71 10.17
C ALA A 143 19.31 -2.34 10.87
N ASP A 144 19.00 -1.28 10.12
CA ASP A 144 18.96 0.09 10.66
C ASP A 144 17.59 0.44 11.26
N GLY A 145 16.63 -0.50 11.22
CA GLY A 145 15.28 -0.29 11.71
C GLY A 145 14.50 0.73 10.91
N THR A 146 14.97 1.22 9.76
CA THR A 146 14.24 2.19 8.92
C THR A 146 13.26 1.48 7.97
N PRO A 147 12.20 2.15 7.50
CA PRO A 147 11.35 1.60 6.44
C PRO A 147 12.14 1.41 5.15
N GLY A 148 12.09 0.20 4.59
CA GLY A 148 12.64 -0.13 3.29
C GLY A 148 11.59 -0.72 2.35
N GLU A 149 11.91 -0.77 1.06
CA GLU A 149 11.09 -1.42 0.05
C GLU A 149 11.95 -2.22 -0.93
N CYS A 150 11.35 -3.27 -1.51
CA CYS A 150 11.93 -4.11 -2.55
C CYS A 150 10.86 -4.39 -3.60
N GLU A 151 11.22 -4.32 -4.89
CA GLU A 151 10.28 -4.47 -6.00
C GLU A 151 10.78 -5.43 -7.07
N THR A 152 9.87 -6.26 -7.60
CA THR A 152 10.15 -7.03 -8.82
C THR A 152 10.13 -6.10 -10.04
N PRO A 153 10.88 -6.41 -11.12
CA PRO A 153 10.70 -5.74 -12.41
C PRO A 153 9.24 -5.79 -12.88
N GLY A 154 8.71 -4.65 -13.31
CA GLY A 154 7.35 -4.57 -13.85
C GLY A 154 7.24 -5.24 -15.21
N GLY A 155 6.28 -6.16 -15.34
CA GLY A 155 5.98 -6.87 -16.58
C GLY A 155 4.61 -6.51 -17.15
N PRO A 156 4.35 -6.78 -18.44
CA PRO A 156 3.00 -6.64 -18.99
C PRO A 156 2.03 -7.56 -18.26
N MET A 157 0.83 -7.05 -18.01
CA MET A 157 -0.25 -7.82 -17.42
C MET A 157 -0.69 -8.94 -18.38
N VAL A 158 -0.94 -10.13 -17.83
CA VAL A 158 -1.25 -11.36 -18.56
C VAL A 158 -2.76 -11.57 -18.54
N GLY A 159 -3.36 -11.78 -19.71
CA GLY A 159 -4.78 -12.08 -19.83
C GLY A 159 -5.73 -10.91 -19.48
N GLY A 160 -5.21 -9.67 -19.41
CA GLY A 160 -6.00 -8.50 -19.04
C GLY A 160 -6.27 -8.40 -17.52
N VAL A 161 -7.18 -7.51 -17.11
CA VAL A 161 -7.51 -7.21 -15.70
C VAL A 161 -8.37 -8.29 -15.02
N ARG A 162 -8.41 -9.54 -15.50
CA ARG A 162 -9.39 -10.55 -15.02
C ARG A 162 -8.79 -11.78 -14.35
N LEU A 163 -7.47 -11.90 -14.31
CA LEU A 163 -6.80 -13.06 -13.72
C LEU A 163 -6.10 -12.69 -12.41
N PRO A 164 -6.05 -13.62 -11.44
CA PRO A 164 -5.46 -13.34 -10.14
C PRO A 164 -3.93 -13.31 -10.20
N TYR A 165 -3.35 -12.46 -9.38
CA TYR A 165 -1.91 -12.38 -9.13
C TYR A 165 -1.63 -12.64 -7.66
N GLY A 166 -0.47 -13.20 -7.37
CA GLY A 166 0.06 -13.36 -6.02
C GLY A 166 1.42 -12.72 -5.88
N ALA A 167 1.78 -12.33 -4.66
CA ALA A 167 3.12 -11.90 -4.31
C ALA A 167 3.53 -12.54 -2.98
N VAL A 168 4.77 -13.00 -2.89
CA VAL A 168 5.34 -13.58 -1.68
C VAL A 168 6.72 -12.99 -1.46
N ALA A 169 6.97 -12.49 -0.25
CA ALA A 169 8.27 -12.07 0.23
C ALA A 169 8.74 -13.02 1.33
N GLU A 170 9.94 -13.55 1.17
CA GLU A 170 10.59 -14.44 2.15
C GLU A 170 11.83 -13.77 2.71
N PHE A 171 11.84 -13.55 4.02
CA PHE A 171 12.95 -12.94 4.74
C PHE A 171 13.74 -14.03 5.46
N THR A 172 15.02 -14.12 5.15
CA THR A 172 15.96 -15.10 5.70
C THR A 172 17.13 -14.40 6.39
N ASP A 173 17.87 -15.13 7.21
CA ASP A 173 19.14 -14.65 7.75
C ASP A 173 20.16 -14.30 6.65
N ALA A 174 21.27 -13.67 7.03
CA ALA A 174 22.31 -13.25 6.10
C ALA A 174 22.92 -14.40 5.27
N ALA A 175 22.82 -15.64 5.77
CA ALA A 175 23.29 -16.85 5.08
C ALA A 175 22.26 -17.38 4.07
N GLY A 176 20.97 -17.07 4.25
CA GLY A 176 19.87 -17.62 3.45
C GLY A 176 19.39 -18.99 3.96
N GLU A 177 19.80 -19.40 5.15
CA GLU A 177 19.62 -20.77 5.66
C GLU A 177 18.41 -20.90 6.59
N ARG A 178 18.00 -19.78 7.21
CA ARG A 178 16.86 -19.76 8.15
C ARG A 178 15.81 -18.74 7.72
N LEU A 179 14.60 -19.22 7.48
CA LEU A 179 13.42 -18.39 7.22
C LEU A 179 12.90 -17.77 8.54
N LEU A 180 12.74 -16.45 8.54
CA LEU A 180 12.25 -15.67 9.69
C LEU A 180 10.81 -15.21 9.48
N LEU A 181 10.50 -14.76 8.26
CA LEU A 181 9.17 -14.24 7.93
C LEU A 181 8.81 -14.57 6.49
N ARG A 182 7.57 -15.02 6.27
CA ARG A 182 6.95 -15.09 4.95
C ARG A 182 5.73 -14.17 4.94
N SER A 183 5.77 -13.13 4.10
CA SER A 183 4.69 -12.16 3.89
C SER A 183 4.11 -12.36 2.49
N SER A 184 2.80 -12.19 2.33
CA SER A 184 2.14 -12.42 1.04
C SER A 184 1.02 -11.44 0.78
N GLY A 185 0.81 -11.07 -0.48
CA GLY A 185 -0.34 -10.32 -0.96
C GLY A 185 -0.96 -11.01 -2.16
N ASN A 186 -2.26 -10.78 -2.40
CA ASN A 186 -2.91 -11.24 -3.61
C ASN A 186 -3.78 -10.15 -4.21
N TRP A 187 -3.98 -10.25 -5.52
CA TRP A 187 -4.95 -9.45 -6.24
C TRP A 187 -5.90 -10.39 -6.96
N THR A 188 -7.18 -10.32 -6.60
CA THR A 188 -8.27 -10.99 -7.32
C THR A 188 -9.17 -9.94 -7.95
N PRO A 189 -9.25 -9.87 -9.29
CA PRO A 189 -10.13 -8.92 -9.93
C PRO A 189 -11.60 -9.17 -9.60
N GLY A 190 -12.33 -8.13 -9.20
CA GLY A 190 -13.76 -8.23 -8.86
C GLY A 190 -14.07 -8.80 -7.47
N GLY A 191 -13.07 -9.03 -6.62
CA GLY A 191 -13.27 -9.42 -5.21
C GLY A 191 -13.82 -8.26 -4.38
N GLY A 192 -15.13 -8.26 -4.14
CA GLY A 192 -15.77 -7.34 -3.21
C GLY A 192 -15.30 -7.57 -1.76
N ASN A 193 -15.15 -6.47 -1.03
CA ASN A 193 -14.79 -6.42 0.39
C ASN A 193 -15.60 -7.42 1.22
N SER A 194 -14.98 -8.53 1.65
CA SER A 194 -15.54 -9.43 2.65
C SER A 194 -15.29 -8.85 4.05
N GLY A 195 -15.97 -7.74 4.35
CA GLY A 195 -16.13 -7.23 5.71
C GLY A 195 -17.48 -7.66 6.24
N ARG A 196 -17.49 -8.68 7.11
CA ARG A 196 -18.51 -8.92 8.14
C ARG A 196 -17.83 -9.48 9.37
#